data_AF-A0A934RDS2-F1
#
_entry.id   AF-A0A934RDS2-F1
#
_cell.length_a   1.000
_cell.length_b   1.000
_cell.length_c   1.000
_cell.angle_alpha   90.00
_cell.angle_beta   90.00
_cell.angle_gamma   90.00
#
_symmetry.space_group_name_H-M   'P 1'
#
loop_
_entity.id
_entity.type
_entity.pdbx_description
1 polymer ?
#
loop_
_entity_poly.entity_id
_entity_poly.type
_entity_poly.pdbx_seq_one_letter_code
_entity_poly.pdbx_strand_id
1 'polypeptide(L)'
;MRESLVVIGLVVLALGLRSSRAAFPRKMGALTFLVAGYLLFGFLFDCWWCGLIGVVPWFFLPWFELLTRIRRMRLPTENRLRHRQVPDPAFFPNAPEAAMGMEEEGFEHVDDCGWEWAGMQQHFQIYWHPEERAEATVCLCEQGNVAFAFISVTSRDEEGRIFRTTNFPFSPTLKCLPTMHWNHVPCERNAFDQILEDHRQFLRKLKIHPDSLRVPDPDEIEHAIEAEMQEQIEHNLKSGVIQPSGDRHFKYSTRGLFFLWGQFVKDMVRLC
;
A
#
# COMPACT_ATOMS: atom_id res chain seq x y z
N MET A 1 -23.54 34.83 -10.26
CA MET A 1 -24.09 34.34 -8.97
C MET A 1 -24.59 32.89 -9.05
N ARG A 2 -25.51 32.55 -9.96
CA ARG A 2 -26.04 31.17 -10.08
C ARG A 2 -24.95 30.12 -10.35
N GLU A 3 -24.04 30.40 -11.28
CA GLU A 3 -22.92 29.50 -11.63
C GLU A 3 -21.97 29.24 -10.46
N SER A 4 -21.59 30.30 -9.74
CA SER A 4 -20.73 30.19 -8.55
C SER A 4 -21.38 29.35 -7.45
N LEU A 5 -22.70 29.49 -7.24
CA LEU A 5 -23.46 28.68 -6.29
C LEU A 5 -23.53 27.20 -6.70
N VAL A 6 -23.61 26.91 -8.00
CA VAL A 6 -23.55 25.52 -8.51
C VAL A 6 -22.21 24.88 -8.19
N VAL A 7 -21.09 25.59 -8.44
CA VAL A 7 -19.75 25.07 -8.14
C VAL A 7 -19.58 24.84 -6.64
N ILE A 8 -19.98 25.79 -5.80
CA ILE A 8 -19.91 25.65 -4.34
C ILE A 8 -20.76 24.47 -3.87
N GLY A 9 -21.99 24.33 -4.39
CA GLY A 9 -22.88 23.22 -4.06
C GLY A 9 -22.27 21.86 -4.43
N LEU A 10 -21.61 21.76 -5.59
CA LEU A 10 -20.92 20.55 -6.00
C LEU A 10 -19.72 20.23 -5.11
N VAL A 11 -18.94 21.24 -4.68
CA VAL A 11 -17.83 21.04 -3.73
C VAL A 11 -18.34 20.52 -2.39
N VAL A 12 -19.42 21.09 -1.85
CA VAL A 12 -20.03 20.64 -0.60
C VAL A 12 -20.59 19.22 -0.73
N LEU A 13 -21.26 18.92 -1.86
CA LEU A 13 -21.73 17.57 -2.16
C LEU A 13 -20.57 16.58 -2.27
N ALA A 14 -19.49 16.96 -2.94
CA ALA A 14 -18.30 16.12 -3.09
C ALA A 14 -17.68 15.80 -1.72
N LEU A 15 -17.58 16.79 -0.82
CA LEU A 15 -17.10 16.59 0.55
C LEU A 15 -18.01 15.63 1.35
N GLY A 16 -19.33 15.81 1.27
CA GLY A 16 -20.29 14.93 1.94
C GLY A 16 -20.27 13.49 1.40
N LEU A 17 -20.10 13.33 0.09
CA LEU A 17 -19.94 12.02 -0.54
C LEU A 17 -18.62 11.34 -0.12
N ARG A 18 -17.54 12.12 0.00
CA ARG A 18 -16.21 11.64 0.44
C ARG A 18 -16.14 11.26 1.91
N SER A 19 -17.02 11.77 2.77
CA SER A 19 -17.09 11.38 4.19
C SER A 19 -17.91 10.11 4.45
N SER A 20 -18.56 9.56 3.42
CA SER A 20 -19.29 8.29 3.54
C SER A 20 -18.34 7.12 3.81
N ARG A 21 -18.80 6.13 4.59
CA ARG A 21 -18.08 4.86 4.78
C ARG A 21 -18.20 3.90 3.59
N ALA A 22 -19.17 4.13 2.70
CA ALA A 22 -19.39 3.25 1.57
C ALA A 22 -18.49 3.64 0.38
N ALA A 23 -17.89 2.64 -0.26
CA ALA A 23 -16.97 2.84 -1.39
C ALA A 23 -17.63 3.58 -2.57
N PHE A 24 -18.89 3.27 -2.89
CA PHE A 24 -19.59 3.87 -4.03
C PHE A 24 -19.82 5.39 -3.86
N PRO A 25 -20.42 5.88 -2.75
CA PRO A 25 -20.52 7.32 -2.50
C PRO A 25 -19.15 8.02 -2.49
N ARG A 26 -18.11 7.44 -1.87
CA ARG A 26 -16.77 8.03 -1.89
C ARG A 26 -16.22 8.23 -3.30
N LYS A 27 -16.42 7.26 -4.19
CA LYS A 27 -16.05 7.36 -5.61
C LYS A 27 -16.83 8.45 -6.34
N MET A 28 -18.13 8.54 -6.08
CA MET A 28 -18.97 9.63 -6.61
C MET A 28 -18.49 10.99 -6.12
N GLY A 29 -18.02 11.09 -4.88
CA GLY A 29 -17.45 12.33 -4.33
C GLY A 29 -16.20 12.79 -5.10
N ALA A 30 -15.27 11.88 -5.41
CA ALA A 30 -14.10 12.22 -6.21
C ALA A 30 -14.47 12.65 -7.65
N LEU A 31 -15.42 11.95 -8.29
CA LEU A 31 -15.93 12.36 -9.60
C LEU A 31 -16.58 13.75 -9.54
N THR A 32 -17.33 14.03 -8.47
CA THR A 32 -17.97 15.33 -8.25
C THR A 32 -16.93 16.45 -8.14
N PHE A 33 -15.75 16.21 -7.53
CA PHE A 33 -14.66 17.18 -7.52
C PHE A 33 -14.12 17.49 -8.92
N LEU A 34 -13.98 16.48 -9.78
CA LEU A 34 -13.55 16.70 -11.17
C LEU A 34 -14.59 17.50 -11.95
N VAL A 35 -15.88 17.19 -11.77
CA VAL A 35 -16.99 17.94 -12.39
C VAL A 35 -17.02 19.38 -11.88
N ALA A 36 -16.82 19.60 -10.58
CA ALA A 36 -16.75 20.94 -10.01
C ALA A 36 -15.58 21.74 -10.60
N GLY A 37 -14.40 21.13 -10.75
CA GLY A 37 -13.24 21.75 -11.40
C GLY A 37 -13.50 22.08 -12.87
N TYR A 38 -14.14 21.16 -13.61
CA TYR A 38 -14.55 21.38 -14.99
C TYR A 38 -15.50 22.58 -15.14
N LEU A 39 -16.55 22.63 -14.32
CA LEU A 39 -17.54 23.69 -14.38
C LEU A 39 -16.97 25.03 -13.92
N LEU A 40 -16.12 25.05 -12.89
CA LEU A 40 -15.47 26.27 -12.43
C LEU A 40 -14.71 26.96 -13.57
N PHE A 41 -13.81 26.24 -14.25
CA PHE A 41 -13.04 26.80 -15.34
C PHE A 41 -13.87 27.01 -16.61
N GLY A 42 -14.87 26.15 -16.86
CA GLY A 42 -15.82 26.34 -17.96
C GLY A 42 -16.59 27.64 -17.84
N PHE A 43 -17.09 27.98 -16.65
CA PHE A 43 -17.82 29.23 -16.39
C PHE A 43 -16.92 30.46 -16.36
N LEU A 44 -15.69 30.34 -15.84
CA LEU A 44 -14.76 31.47 -15.78
C LEU A 44 -14.32 31.99 -17.15
N PHE A 45 -14.17 31.09 -18.13
CA PHE A 45 -13.64 31.41 -19.46
C PHE A 45 -14.66 31.21 -20.59
N ASP A 46 -15.91 30.88 -20.25
CA ASP A 46 -17.01 30.58 -21.16
C ASP A 46 -16.61 29.60 -22.30
N CYS A 47 -15.81 28.59 -21.95
CA CYS A 47 -15.28 27.65 -22.93
C CYS A 47 -15.10 26.23 -22.40
N TRP A 48 -15.55 25.25 -23.18
CA TRP A 48 -15.58 23.84 -22.78
C TRP A 48 -14.18 23.24 -22.60
N TRP A 49 -13.18 23.68 -23.37
CA TRP A 49 -11.80 23.20 -23.23
C TRP A 49 -11.10 23.80 -22.02
N CYS A 50 -11.49 25.00 -21.58
CA CYS A 50 -11.04 25.57 -20.31
C CYS A 50 -11.49 24.70 -19.14
N GLY A 51 -12.67 24.07 -19.23
CA GLY A 51 -13.09 23.07 -18.24
C GLY A 51 -12.11 21.88 -18.13
N LEU A 52 -11.54 21.41 -19.24
CA LEU A 52 -10.52 20.34 -19.20
C LEU A 52 -9.26 20.80 -18.45
N ILE A 53 -8.88 22.07 -18.59
CA ILE A 53 -7.78 22.68 -17.82
C ILE A 53 -8.09 22.70 -16.31
N GLY A 54 -9.36 22.75 -15.91
CA GLY A 54 -9.76 22.60 -14.50
C GLY A 54 -9.60 21.18 -13.95
N VAL A 55 -9.62 20.17 -14.81
CA VAL A 55 -9.54 18.75 -14.44
C VAL A 55 -8.10 18.23 -14.44
N VAL A 56 -7.33 18.56 -15.48
CA VAL A 56 -5.96 18.06 -15.70
C VAL A 56 -5.04 18.24 -14.46
N PRO A 57 -5.02 19.40 -13.76
CA PRO A 57 -4.16 19.61 -12.60
C PRO A 57 -4.32 18.55 -11.52
N TRP A 58 -5.53 18.00 -11.30
CA TRP A 58 -5.74 16.96 -10.29
C TRP A 58 -4.87 15.72 -10.53
N PHE A 59 -4.64 15.34 -11.78
CA PHE A 59 -3.78 14.21 -12.15
C PHE A 59 -2.29 14.56 -12.16
N PHE A 60 -1.96 15.85 -12.14
CA PHE A 60 -0.59 16.35 -12.11
C PHE A 60 -0.15 16.87 -10.73
N LEU A 61 -1.06 17.01 -9.77
CA LEU A 61 -0.71 17.32 -8.37
C LEU A 61 0.37 16.38 -7.80
N PRO A 62 0.31 15.05 -8.03
CA PRO A 62 1.37 14.14 -7.54
C PRO A 62 2.76 14.44 -8.11
N TRP A 63 2.86 15.06 -9.30
CA TRP A 63 4.16 15.41 -9.90
C TRP A 63 4.95 16.41 -9.06
N PHE A 64 4.26 17.27 -8.30
CA PHE A 64 4.95 18.19 -7.40
C PHE A 64 5.75 17.42 -6.35
N GLU A 65 5.15 16.43 -5.68
CA GLU A 65 5.85 15.59 -4.71
C GLU A 65 6.91 14.68 -5.37
N LEU A 66 6.59 14.11 -6.54
CA LEU A 66 7.52 13.26 -7.29
C LEU A 66 8.81 13.99 -7.66
N LEU A 67 8.73 15.22 -8.16
CA LEU A 67 9.89 15.98 -8.63
C LEU A 67 10.67 16.67 -7.52
N THR A 68 10.04 16.94 -6.37
CA THR A 68 10.66 17.63 -5.24
C THR A 68 11.24 16.64 -4.24
N ARG A 69 10.39 15.90 -3.52
CA ARG A 69 10.75 15.01 -2.43
C ARG A 69 11.28 13.67 -2.94
N ILE A 70 10.48 12.96 -3.74
CA ILE A 70 10.75 11.56 -4.11
C ILE A 70 11.98 11.45 -5.02
N ARG A 71 12.15 12.37 -5.98
CA ARG A 71 13.36 12.41 -6.84
C ARG A 71 14.66 12.61 -6.05
N ARG A 72 14.59 13.30 -4.92
CA ARG A 72 15.74 13.55 -4.03
C ARG A 72 15.95 12.44 -3.01
N MET A 73 14.94 11.60 -2.77
CA MET A 73 15.03 10.47 -1.85
C MET A 73 16.15 9.50 -2.25
N ARG A 74 16.89 9.04 -1.25
CA ARG A 74 17.93 8.02 -1.35
C ARG A 74 17.59 6.96 -0.33
N LEU A 75 17.45 5.73 -0.78
CA LEU A 75 17.12 4.58 0.06
C LEU A 75 18.31 3.63 0.12
N PRO A 76 18.57 3.01 1.28
CA PRO A 76 19.67 2.06 1.41
C PRO A 76 19.40 0.83 0.53
N THR A 77 20.44 0.33 -0.12
CA THR A 77 20.38 -0.90 -0.93
C THR A 77 20.46 -2.15 -0.07
N GLU A 78 21.11 -2.05 1.10
CA GLU A 78 21.15 -3.09 2.11
C GLU A 78 20.44 -2.54 3.35
N ASN A 79 19.36 -3.19 3.77
CA ASN A 79 18.73 -2.88 5.04
C ASN A 79 18.38 -4.17 5.76
N ARG A 80 18.67 -4.21 7.06
CA ARG A 80 18.42 -5.37 7.91
C ARG A 80 17.32 -5.09 8.91
N LEU A 81 16.51 -6.11 9.19
CA LEU A 81 15.55 -6.08 10.27
C LEU A 81 16.34 -5.96 11.57
N ARG A 82 15.82 -5.13 12.46
CA ARG A 82 16.38 -4.93 13.78
C ARG A 82 15.24 -5.06 14.75
N HIS A 83 15.46 -5.81 15.82
CA HIS A 83 14.55 -5.85 16.93
C HIS A 83 14.26 -4.42 17.41
N ARG A 84 12.98 -4.08 17.54
CA ARG A 84 12.52 -2.74 17.91
C ARG A 84 11.36 -2.83 18.86
N GLN A 85 11.30 -1.88 19.78
CA GLN A 85 10.17 -1.74 20.67
C GLN A 85 8.91 -1.41 19.85
N VAL A 86 7.82 -2.11 20.15
CA VAL A 86 6.50 -1.84 19.56
C VAL A 86 6.14 -0.37 19.77
N PRO A 87 5.78 0.38 18.71
CA PRO A 87 5.38 1.78 18.83
C PRO A 87 4.08 1.92 19.61
N ASP A 88 3.80 3.11 20.13
CA ASP A 88 2.65 3.36 20.99
C ASP A 88 1.32 2.98 20.28
N PRO A 89 0.55 2.02 20.84
CA PRO A 89 -0.72 1.57 20.27
C PRO A 89 -1.74 2.69 20.06
N ALA A 90 -1.62 3.81 20.78
CA ALA A 90 -2.51 4.96 20.60
C ALA A 90 -2.49 5.53 19.17
N PHE A 91 -1.39 5.36 18.43
CA PHE A 91 -1.30 5.76 17.02
C PHE A 91 -1.83 4.70 16.05
N PHE A 92 -2.09 3.48 16.52
CA PHE A 92 -2.47 2.32 15.71
C PHE A 92 -3.69 1.60 16.31
N PRO A 93 -4.89 2.22 16.28
CA PRO A 93 -6.06 1.73 17.03
C PRO A 93 -6.51 0.31 16.66
N ASN A 94 -6.30 -0.12 15.42
CA ASN A 94 -6.73 -1.44 14.94
C ASN A 94 -5.64 -2.52 15.08
N ALA A 95 -4.40 -2.15 15.42
CA ALA A 95 -3.29 -3.10 15.46
C ALA A 95 -3.40 -4.11 16.61
N PRO A 96 -3.78 -3.73 17.85
CA PRO A 96 -3.94 -4.69 18.94
C PRO A 96 -5.03 -5.73 18.65
N GLU A 97 -6.15 -5.30 18.05
CA GLU A 97 -7.24 -6.20 17.66
C GLU A 97 -6.79 -7.17 16.56
N ALA A 98 -6.01 -6.70 15.59
CA ALA A 98 -5.43 -7.55 14.56
C ALA A 98 -4.48 -8.61 15.13
N ALA A 99 -3.59 -8.22 16.04
CA ALA A 99 -2.65 -9.12 16.72
C ALA A 99 -3.39 -10.18 17.55
N MET A 100 -4.40 -9.76 18.33
CA MET A 100 -5.25 -10.69 19.09
C MET A 100 -5.99 -11.67 18.17
N GLY A 101 -6.52 -11.18 17.05
CA GLY A 101 -7.17 -12.05 16.05
C GLY A 101 -6.22 -13.09 15.43
N MET A 102 -4.93 -12.79 15.31
CA MET A 102 -3.92 -13.77 14.87
C MET A 102 -3.77 -14.90 15.89
N GLU A 103 -3.65 -14.57 17.17
CA GLU A 103 -3.53 -15.55 18.26
C GLU A 103 -4.81 -16.41 18.40
N GLU A 104 -5.99 -15.80 18.25
CA GLU A 104 -7.27 -16.51 18.28
C GLU A 104 -7.43 -17.53 17.14
N GLU A 105 -6.87 -17.24 15.97
CA GLU A 105 -6.81 -18.16 14.81
C GLU A 105 -5.62 -19.14 14.89
N GLY A 106 -4.88 -19.18 16.01
CA GLY A 106 -3.82 -20.15 16.26
C GLY A 106 -2.44 -19.77 15.70
N PHE A 107 -2.24 -18.53 15.25
CA PHE A 107 -0.92 -18.06 14.86
C PHE A 107 -0.07 -17.75 16.10
N GLU A 108 1.16 -18.26 16.12
CA GLU A 108 2.12 -18.05 17.18
C GLU A 108 3.02 -16.84 16.86
N HIS A 109 3.32 -16.01 17.87
CA HIS A 109 4.24 -14.87 17.72
C HIS A 109 5.69 -15.36 17.57
N VAL A 110 6.44 -14.70 16.68
CA VAL A 110 7.84 -15.03 16.37
C VAL A 110 8.78 -13.93 16.84
N ASP A 111 8.61 -12.71 16.32
CA ASP A 111 9.47 -11.57 16.66
C ASP A 111 8.78 -10.22 16.35
N ASP A 112 9.29 -9.17 16.98
CA ASP A 112 8.94 -7.78 16.77
C ASP A 112 10.16 -7.02 16.21
N CYS A 113 10.14 -6.74 14.91
CA CYS A 113 11.29 -6.19 14.20
C CYS A 113 10.89 -4.97 13.37
N GLY A 114 11.86 -4.23 12.83
CA GLY A 114 11.53 -3.05 12.05
C GLY A 114 12.66 -2.46 11.23
N TRP A 115 12.27 -1.60 10.28
CA TRP A 115 13.14 -0.86 9.38
C TRP A 115 12.93 0.65 9.49
N GLU A 116 13.99 1.38 9.19
CA GLU A 116 13.94 2.83 9.03
C GLU A 116 14.40 3.23 7.63
N TRP A 117 13.46 3.71 6.82
CA TRP A 117 13.70 4.08 5.44
C TRP A 117 13.40 5.55 5.22
N ALA A 118 14.45 6.37 5.13
CA ALA A 118 14.35 7.80 4.81
C ALA A 118 13.29 8.54 5.66
N GLY A 119 13.28 8.28 6.97
CA GLY A 119 12.34 8.86 7.93
C GLY A 119 10.96 8.19 7.99
N MET A 120 10.75 7.08 7.26
CA MET A 120 9.63 6.17 7.47
C MET A 120 10.06 5.07 8.43
N GLN A 121 9.37 4.94 9.56
CA GLN A 121 9.54 3.83 10.48
C GLN A 121 8.52 2.75 10.11
N GLN A 122 8.98 1.53 9.88
CA GLN A 122 8.14 0.37 9.71
C GLN A 122 8.46 -0.62 10.81
N HIS A 123 7.43 -1.06 11.52
CA HIS A 123 7.52 -2.08 12.54
C HIS A 123 6.65 -3.26 12.13
N PHE A 124 7.15 -4.47 12.34
CA PHE A 124 6.53 -5.73 11.97
C PHE A 124 6.40 -6.56 13.23
N GLN A 125 5.16 -6.93 13.54
CA GLN A 125 4.88 -8.01 14.48
C GLN A 125 4.66 -9.26 13.64
N ILE A 126 5.54 -10.25 13.79
CA ILE A 126 5.59 -11.43 12.93
C ILE A 126 4.96 -12.61 13.67
N TYR A 127 4.09 -13.33 12.95
CA TYR A 127 3.41 -14.51 13.42
C TYR A 127 3.51 -15.62 12.38
N TRP A 128 3.38 -16.87 12.82
CA TRP A 128 3.38 -18.04 11.93
C TRP A 128 2.36 -19.07 12.37
N HIS A 129 1.90 -19.88 11.42
CA HIS A 129 1.00 -21.00 11.71
C HIS A 129 1.40 -22.22 10.86
N PRO A 130 1.85 -23.33 11.50
CA PRO A 130 2.36 -24.49 10.77
C PRO A 130 1.27 -25.23 9.97
N GLU A 131 0.08 -25.42 10.53
CA GLU A 131 -1.02 -26.12 9.85
C GLU A 131 -1.59 -25.31 8.66
N GLU A 132 -1.77 -24.00 8.82
CA GLU A 132 -2.14 -23.09 7.72
C GLU A 132 -1.01 -22.91 6.69
N ARG A 133 0.23 -23.29 7.04
CA ARG A 133 1.44 -23.12 6.20
C ARG A 133 1.60 -21.68 5.72
N ALA A 134 1.43 -20.75 6.66
CA ALA A 134 1.44 -19.32 6.40
C ALA A 134 2.16 -18.54 7.50
N GLU A 135 2.72 -17.41 7.12
CA GLU A 135 3.17 -16.35 8.02
C GLU A 135 2.20 -15.17 7.94
N ALA A 136 1.97 -14.51 9.06
CA ALA A 136 1.16 -13.32 9.15
C ALA A 136 1.95 -12.19 9.79
N THR A 137 1.70 -10.96 9.35
CA THR A 137 2.37 -9.78 9.91
C THR A 137 1.39 -8.64 10.15
N VAL A 138 1.49 -7.99 11.31
CA VAL A 138 0.93 -6.66 11.53
C VAL A 138 2.04 -5.63 11.29
N CYS A 139 1.86 -4.81 10.27
CA CYS A 139 2.82 -3.79 9.86
C CYS A 139 2.35 -2.41 10.33
N LEU A 140 3.14 -1.77 11.19
CA LEU A 140 2.89 -0.43 11.72
C LEU A 140 3.81 0.55 11.01
N CYS A 141 3.24 1.49 10.26
CA CYS A 141 3.99 2.47 9.49
C CYS A 141 3.79 3.87 10.04
N GLU A 142 4.89 4.56 10.33
CA GLU A 142 4.90 5.95 10.76
C GLU A 142 5.78 6.79 9.83
N GLN A 143 5.24 7.90 9.33
CA GLN A 143 6.01 8.88 8.57
C GLN A 143 5.47 10.29 8.82
N GLY A 144 6.25 11.11 9.54
CA GLY A 144 5.84 12.47 9.88
C GLY A 144 4.58 12.46 10.75
N ASN A 145 3.50 13.08 10.29
CA ASN A 145 2.22 13.13 11.01
C ASN A 145 1.22 12.07 10.54
N VAL A 146 1.65 11.09 9.76
CA VAL A 146 0.80 10.02 9.22
C VAL A 146 1.25 8.70 9.80
N ALA A 147 0.30 8.01 10.45
CA ALA A 147 0.46 6.66 10.95
C ALA A 147 -0.65 5.77 10.39
N PHE A 148 -0.32 4.56 9.96
CA PHE A 148 -1.29 3.56 9.54
C PHE A 148 -0.77 2.16 9.81
N ALA A 149 -1.70 1.23 10.04
CA ALA A 149 -1.42 -0.19 10.19
C ALA A 149 -2.03 -0.99 9.03
N PHE A 150 -1.41 -2.11 8.69
CA PHE A 150 -1.97 -3.07 7.74
C PHE A 150 -1.52 -4.49 8.08
N ILE A 151 -2.26 -5.46 7.58
CA ILE A 151 -2.05 -6.89 7.80
C ILE A 151 -1.61 -7.51 6.48
N SER A 152 -0.71 -8.48 6.58
CA SER A 152 -0.34 -9.34 5.46
C SER A 152 -0.34 -10.79 5.90
N VAL A 153 -0.87 -11.69 5.05
CA VAL A 153 -0.76 -13.14 5.19
C VAL A 153 -0.02 -13.66 3.96
N THR A 154 1.05 -14.42 4.18
CA THR A 154 1.93 -14.91 3.13
C THR A 154 2.09 -16.42 3.24
N SER A 155 1.95 -17.12 2.12
CA SER A 155 2.32 -18.52 1.97
C SER A 155 3.32 -18.67 0.83
N ARG A 156 4.21 -19.66 0.95
CA ARG A 156 5.22 -19.97 -0.07
C ARG A 156 5.08 -21.43 -0.48
N ASP A 157 5.34 -21.75 -1.74
CA ASP A 157 5.41 -23.13 -2.21
C ASP A 157 6.87 -23.61 -2.35
N GLU A 158 7.03 -24.89 -2.74
CA GLU A 158 8.34 -25.50 -2.96
C GLU A 158 9.11 -24.89 -4.14
N GLU A 159 8.40 -24.28 -5.10
CA GLU A 159 9.02 -23.59 -6.23
C GLU A 159 9.47 -22.15 -5.91
N GLY A 160 9.22 -21.67 -4.68
CA GLY A 160 9.57 -20.32 -4.25
C GLY A 160 8.60 -19.24 -4.75
N ARG A 161 7.40 -19.60 -5.23
CA ARG A 161 6.34 -18.64 -5.50
C ARG A 161 5.75 -18.15 -4.18
N ILE A 162 5.44 -16.87 -4.14
CA ILE A 162 4.96 -16.18 -2.94
C ILE A 162 3.50 -15.78 -3.18
N PHE A 163 2.60 -16.24 -2.33
CA PHE A 163 1.19 -15.86 -2.36
C PHE A 163 0.95 -14.94 -1.18
N ARG A 164 0.61 -13.67 -1.43
CA ARG A 164 0.40 -12.69 -0.37
C ARG A 164 -0.98 -12.05 -0.47
N THR A 165 -1.73 -12.09 0.63
CA THR A 165 -2.96 -11.31 0.80
C THR A 165 -2.68 -10.15 1.75
N THR A 166 -3.07 -8.93 1.38
CA THR A 166 -2.88 -7.76 2.26
C THR A 166 -3.96 -6.71 2.07
N ASN A 167 -4.28 -6.00 3.15
CA ASN A 167 -5.14 -4.82 3.15
C ASN A 167 -4.34 -3.50 3.06
N PHE A 168 -3.05 -3.56 2.68
CA PHE A 168 -2.18 -2.39 2.50
C PHE A 168 -2.91 -1.28 1.72
N PRO A 169 -2.99 -0.04 2.21
CA PRO A 169 -3.92 0.96 1.67
C PRO A 169 -3.48 1.59 0.34
N PHE A 170 -2.23 1.40 -0.07
CA PHE A 170 -1.64 2.08 -1.22
C PHE A 170 -1.19 1.09 -2.29
N SER A 171 -0.99 1.60 -3.51
CA SER A 171 -0.35 0.82 -4.56
C SER A 171 1.16 0.68 -4.28
N PRO A 172 1.81 -0.42 -4.75
CA PRO A 172 3.23 -0.65 -4.54
C PRO A 172 4.09 0.45 -5.13
N THR A 173 5.09 0.87 -4.38
CA THR A 173 6.08 1.85 -4.82
C THR A 173 7.18 1.21 -5.68
N LEU A 174 7.27 -0.12 -5.68
CA LEU A 174 8.15 -0.94 -6.51
C LEU A 174 7.34 -1.99 -7.28
N LYS A 175 7.83 -2.48 -8.42
CA LYS A 175 7.21 -3.58 -9.14
C LYS A 175 7.40 -4.88 -8.39
N CYS A 176 6.31 -5.60 -8.12
CA CYS A 176 6.35 -6.94 -7.51
C CYS A 176 7.23 -7.91 -8.32
N LEU A 177 7.87 -8.84 -7.61
CA LEU A 177 8.58 -9.96 -8.23
C LEU A 177 7.66 -10.76 -9.14
N PRO A 178 8.17 -11.32 -10.26
CA PRO A 178 7.38 -12.20 -11.13
C PRO A 178 6.82 -13.44 -10.43
N THR A 179 7.49 -13.90 -9.37
CA THR A 179 7.11 -15.03 -8.51
C THR A 179 6.10 -14.66 -7.43
N MET A 180 5.83 -13.36 -7.24
CA MET A 180 4.93 -12.87 -6.21
C MET A 180 3.51 -12.67 -6.77
N HIS A 181 2.58 -13.45 -6.24
CA HIS A 181 1.16 -13.38 -6.53
C HIS A 181 0.46 -12.60 -5.42
N TRP A 182 -0.07 -11.43 -5.77
CA TRP A 182 -0.58 -10.48 -4.80
C TRP A 182 -2.11 -10.35 -4.85
N ASN A 183 -2.76 -10.63 -3.73
CA ASN A 183 -4.17 -10.42 -3.51
C ASN A 183 -4.39 -9.21 -2.60
N HIS A 184 -4.65 -8.07 -3.24
CA HIS A 184 -4.87 -6.83 -2.50
C HIS A 184 -6.35 -6.63 -2.19
N VAL A 185 -6.71 -6.77 -0.92
CA VAL A 185 -8.07 -6.57 -0.41
C VAL A 185 -8.30 -5.10 0.00
N PRO A 186 -9.55 -4.64 0.19
CA PRO A 186 -9.81 -3.28 0.64
C PRO A 186 -9.23 -3.00 2.03
N CYS A 187 -8.71 -1.79 2.27
CA CYS A 187 -8.12 -1.41 3.57
C CYS A 187 -9.14 -1.34 4.72
N GLU A 188 -10.44 -1.42 4.42
CA GLU A 188 -11.51 -1.48 5.42
C GLU A 188 -11.60 -2.87 6.06
N ARG A 189 -11.05 -3.90 5.40
CA ARG A 189 -10.89 -5.23 5.98
C ARG A 189 -9.73 -5.18 6.96
N ASN A 190 -10.04 -4.94 8.23
CA ASN A 190 -9.07 -4.80 9.31
C ASN A 190 -9.10 -5.96 10.30
N ALA A 191 -10.14 -6.80 10.26
CA ALA A 191 -10.23 -8.01 11.06
C ALA A 191 -9.40 -9.13 10.43
N PHE A 192 -8.61 -9.83 11.26
CA PHE A 192 -7.65 -10.83 10.78
C PHE A 192 -8.35 -12.04 10.15
N ASP A 193 -9.41 -12.56 10.77
CA ASP A 193 -10.25 -13.66 10.30
C ASP A 193 -10.72 -13.47 8.83
N GLN A 194 -11.14 -12.25 8.49
CA GLN A 194 -11.57 -11.90 7.14
C GLN A 194 -10.42 -11.96 6.13
N ILE A 195 -9.24 -11.48 6.51
CA ILE A 195 -8.04 -11.47 5.65
C ILE A 195 -7.52 -12.90 5.46
N LEU A 196 -7.56 -13.72 6.50
CA LEU A 196 -7.20 -15.13 6.43
C LEU A 196 -8.15 -15.90 5.50
N GLU A 197 -9.47 -15.68 5.63
CA GLU A 197 -10.43 -16.29 4.70
C GLU A 197 -10.24 -15.80 3.26
N ASP A 198 -9.95 -14.51 3.05
CA ASP A 198 -9.59 -13.98 1.74
C ASP A 198 -8.34 -14.65 1.17
N HIS A 199 -7.36 -14.95 2.02
CA HIS A 199 -6.15 -15.68 1.65
C HIS A 199 -6.45 -17.12 1.25
N ARG A 200 -7.23 -17.86 2.05
CA ARG A 200 -7.70 -19.21 1.72
C ARG A 200 -8.50 -19.22 0.41
N GLN A 201 -9.35 -18.21 0.17
CA GLN A 201 -10.07 -18.05 -1.11
C GLN A 201 -9.14 -17.75 -2.28
N PHE A 202 -8.12 -16.93 -2.07
CA PHE A 202 -7.14 -16.60 -3.09
C PHE A 202 -6.34 -17.84 -3.54
N LEU A 203 -5.84 -18.62 -2.59
CA LEU A 203 -5.16 -19.89 -2.86
C LEU A 203 -6.07 -20.87 -3.63
N ARG A 204 -7.34 -21.02 -3.21
CA ARG A 204 -8.33 -21.84 -3.91
C ARG A 204 -8.57 -21.37 -5.36
N LYS A 205 -8.67 -20.06 -5.60
CA LYS A 205 -8.84 -19.49 -6.95
C LYS A 205 -7.64 -19.80 -7.86
N LEU A 206 -6.43 -19.80 -7.29
CA LEU A 206 -5.21 -20.17 -7.97
C LEU A 206 -4.99 -21.68 -8.07
N LYS A 207 -5.89 -22.49 -7.49
CA LYS A 207 -5.82 -23.96 -7.42
C LYS A 207 -4.56 -24.45 -6.72
N ILE A 208 -4.09 -23.71 -5.71
CA ILE A 208 -2.99 -24.12 -4.86
C ILE A 208 -3.55 -24.98 -3.73
N HIS A 209 -2.99 -26.18 -3.55
CA HIS A 209 -3.38 -27.08 -2.48
C HIS A 209 -2.59 -26.72 -1.20
N PRO A 210 -3.20 -26.70 -0.01
CA PRO A 210 -2.46 -26.42 1.23
C PRO A 210 -1.22 -27.31 1.38
N ASP A 211 -1.33 -28.60 1.07
CA ASP A 211 -0.20 -29.54 1.18
C ASP A 211 0.99 -29.25 0.27
N SER A 212 0.80 -28.48 -0.82
CA SER A 212 1.91 -28.05 -1.68
C SER A 212 2.63 -26.80 -1.19
N LEU A 213 2.11 -26.15 -0.14
CA LEU A 213 2.77 -25.02 0.50
C LEU A 213 3.87 -25.51 1.42
N ARG A 214 4.95 -24.76 1.54
CA ARG A 214 6.00 -25.03 2.51
C ARG A 214 5.52 -24.63 3.90
N VAL A 215 5.79 -25.48 4.90
CA VAL A 215 5.64 -25.08 6.31
C VAL A 215 6.72 -24.03 6.62
N PRO A 216 6.34 -22.81 7.04
CA PRO A 216 7.32 -21.79 7.39
C PRO A 216 8.15 -22.25 8.59
N ASP A 217 9.42 -21.87 8.60
CA ASP A 217 10.33 -22.11 9.73
C ASP A 217 10.48 -20.79 10.50
N PRO A 218 10.00 -20.70 11.75
CA PRO A 218 9.95 -19.44 12.49
C PRO A 218 11.33 -18.78 12.63
N ASP A 219 12.40 -19.57 12.73
CA ASP A 219 13.77 -19.06 12.87
C ASP A 219 14.30 -18.40 11.57
N GLU A 220 13.67 -18.67 10.43
CA GLU A 220 14.10 -18.19 9.11
C GLU A 220 13.18 -17.10 8.53
N ILE A 221 12.05 -16.76 9.19
CA ILE A 221 11.07 -15.79 8.65
C ILE A 221 11.69 -14.40 8.47
N GLU A 222 12.46 -13.92 9.45
CA GLU A 222 13.14 -12.62 9.38
C GLU A 222 14.08 -12.57 8.15
N HIS A 223 14.91 -13.61 7.99
CA HIS A 223 15.81 -13.75 6.84
C HIS A 223 15.07 -13.85 5.52
N ALA A 224 13.91 -14.52 5.48
CA ALA A 224 13.08 -14.61 4.29
C ALA A 224 12.50 -13.24 3.88
N ILE A 225 12.08 -12.41 4.84
CA ILE A 225 11.59 -11.05 4.58
C ILE A 225 12.73 -10.15 4.06
N GLU A 226 13.92 -10.23 4.65
CA GLU A 226 15.10 -9.51 4.17
C GLU A 226 15.49 -9.93 2.75
N ALA A 227 15.54 -11.23 2.47
CA ALA A 227 15.87 -11.78 1.17
C ALA A 227 14.85 -11.36 0.10
N GLU A 228 13.55 -11.44 0.41
CA GLU A 228 12.49 -10.98 -0.48
C GLU A 228 12.66 -9.50 -0.84
N MET A 229 12.97 -8.66 0.14
CA MET A 229 13.21 -7.24 -0.11
C MET A 229 14.45 -7.00 -0.98
N GLN A 230 15.51 -7.76 -0.76
CA GLN A 230 16.72 -7.66 -1.58
C GLN A 230 16.47 -8.06 -3.03
N GLU A 231 15.75 -9.16 -3.26
CA GLU A 231 15.34 -9.60 -4.60
C GLU A 231 14.44 -8.55 -5.26
N GLN A 232 13.51 -7.96 -4.51
CA GLN A 232 12.63 -6.90 -4.97
C GLN A 232 13.42 -5.66 -5.42
N ILE A 233 14.45 -5.25 -4.66
CA ILE A 233 15.36 -4.16 -5.04
C ILE A 233 16.11 -4.53 -6.33
N GLU A 234 16.71 -5.71 -6.39
CA GLU A 234 17.47 -6.16 -7.56
C GLU A 234 16.61 -6.21 -8.83
N HIS A 235 15.39 -6.74 -8.72
CA HIS A 235 14.42 -6.75 -9.81
C HIS A 235 14.08 -5.34 -10.30
N ASN A 236 13.89 -4.39 -9.38
CA ASN A 236 13.54 -3.01 -9.72
C ASN A 236 14.72 -2.21 -10.28
N LEU A 237 15.96 -2.56 -9.91
CA LEU A 237 17.18 -2.08 -10.56
C LEU A 237 17.26 -2.60 -12.01
N LYS A 238 17.10 -3.92 -12.21
CA LYS A 238 17.13 -4.54 -13.55
C LYS A 238 16.02 -4.01 -14.47
N SER A 239 14.81 -3.79 -13.94
CA SER A 239 13.69 -3.25 -14.70
C SER A 239 13.74 -1.73 -14.91
N GLY A 240 14.73 -1.05 -14.31
CA GLY A 240 14.98 0.38 -14.44
C GLY A 240 13.96 1.28 -13.75
N VAL A 241 13.21 0.77 -12.76
CA VAL A 241 12.32 1.58 -11.90
C VAL A 241 13.16 2.40 -10.93
N ILE A 242 14.17 1.77 -10.34
CA ILE A 242 15.18 2.42 -9.51
C ILE A 242 16.54 2.34 -10.17
N GLN A 243 17.48 3.17 -9.71
CA GLN A 243 18.85 3.20 -10.17
C GLN A 243 19.80 3.45 -8.99
N PRO A 244 21.05 2.98 -9.06
CA PRO A 244 22.05 3.26 -8.04
C PRO A 244 22.28 4.77 -7.87
N SER A 245 22.61 5.20 -6.66
CA SER A 245 22.91 6.59 -6.36
C SER A 245 23.87 6.72 -5.18
N GLY A 246 25.16 6.76 -5.46
CA GLY A 246 26.21 6.77 -4.43
C GLY A 246 26.44 5.38 -3.85
N ASP A 247 27.29 5.30 -2.83
CA ASP A 247 27.64 4.03 -2.22
C ASP A 247 26.46 3.50 -1.39
N ARG A 248 26.01 2.28 -1.72
CA ARG A 248 24.94 1.53 -1.05
C ARG A 248 23.56 2.20 -1.00
N HIS A 249 23.27 3.10 -1.91
CA HIS A 249 21.94 3.72 -2.01
C HIS A 249 21.37 3.62 -3.43
N PHE A 250 20.04 3.61 -3.52
CA PHE A 250 19.31 3.73 -4.77
C PHE A 250 18.32 4.90 -4.73
N LYS A 251 17.84 5.29 -5.90
CA LYS A 251 16.79 6.30 -6.10
C LYS A 251 15.88 5.91 -7.24
N TYR A 252 14.71 6.54 -7.33
CA TYR A 252 13.86 6.41 -8.50
C TYR A 252 14.53 6.99 -9.75
N SER A 253 14.48 6.24 -10.84
CA SER A 253 14.85 6.73 -12.17
C SER A 253 13.72 7.61 -12.73
N THR A 254 13.95 8.29 -13.86
CA THR A 254 12.87 8.99 -14.58
C THR A 254 11.71 8.05 -14.92
N ARG A 255 12.02 6.82 -15.34
CA ARG A 255 11.02 5.77 -15.59
C ARG A 255 10.28 5.38 -14.31
N GLY A 256 10.99 5.31 -13.18
CA GLY A 256 10.41 5.09 -11.86
C GLY A 256 9.43 6.18 -11.45
N LEU A 257 9.71 7.45 -11.75
CA LEU A 257 8.79 8.54 -11.45
C LEU A 257 7.48 8.42 -12.24
N PHE A 258 7.55 8.05 -13.52
CA PHE A 258 6.34 7.76 -14.31
C PHE A 258 5.59 6.53 -13.79
N PHE A 259 6.31 5.49 -13.37
CA PHE A 259 5.70 4.32 -12.73
C PHE A 259 4.93 4.72 -11.46
N LEU A 260 5.57 5.45 -10.55
CA LEU A 260 4.94 5.95 -9.32
C LEU A 260 3.75 6.88 -9.61
N TRP A 261 3.85 7.77 -10.59
CA TRP A 261 2.73 8.60 -11.02
C TRP A 261 1.51 7.75 -11.39
N GLY A 262 1.72 6.66 -12.15
CA GLY A 262 0.66 5.71 -12.47
C GLY A 262 0.05 5.06 -11.23
N GLN A 263 0.85 4.73 -10.22
CA GLN A 263 0.36 4.18 -8.94
C GLN A 263 -0.44 5.22 -8.14
N PHE A 264 0.00 6.48 -8.09
CA PHE A 264 -0.76 7.57 -7.47
C PHE A 264 -2.11 7.77 -8.17
N VAL A 265 -2.14 7.79 -9.50
CA VAL A 265 -3.40 7.89 -10.26
C VAL A 265 -4.30 6.69 -9.99
N LYS A 266 -3.73 5.48 -9.92
CA LYS A 266 -4.47 4.28 -9.55
C LYS A 266 -5.08 4.40 -8.15
N ASP A 267 -4.35 4.90 -7.17
CA ASP A 267 -4.85 5.09 -5.80
C ASP A 267 -5.94 6.17 -5.74
N MET A 268 -5.77 7.25 -6.50
CA MET A 268 -6.80 8.28 -6.69
C MET A 268 -8.10 7.75 -7.30
N VAL A 269 -8.04 6.67 -8.08
CA VAL A 269 -9.23 6.02 -8.67
C VAL A 269 -9.78 4.92 -7.76
N ARG A 270 -8.88 4.18 -7.10
CA ARG A 270 -9.24 3.05 -6.24
C ARG A 270 -10.02 3.54 -5.03
N LEU A 271 -9.68 4.72 -4.51
CA LEU A 271 -10.39 5.43 -3.44
C LEU A 271 -10.78 4.48 -2.31
N CYS A 272 -9.76 3.84 -1.75
CA CYS A 272 -9.83 3.22 -0.44
C CYS A 272 -10.56 4.15 0.54
#